data_AF-T0RPI0-F1
#
_entry.id   AF-T0RPI0-F1
#
_cell.length_a   1.000
_cell.length_b   1.000
_cell.length_c   1.000
_cell.angle_alpha   90.00
_cell.angle_beta   90.00
_cell.angle_gamma   90.00
#
_symmetry.space_group_name_H-M   'P 1'
#
loop_
_entity.id
_entity.type
_entity.pdbx_description
1 polymer ?
#
loop_
_entity_poly.entity_id
_entity_poly.type
_entity_poly.pdbx_seq_one_letter_code
_entity_poly.pdbx_strand_id
1 'polypeptide(L)'
;MQNQAETLVKAKKKQVVQKEEITDPYADNSIEEGEDYKSEEEKAWEADARKLTDNFTTFPSSDELTGFIDRSLSSPSIGCGDFYEDSNGVKRLANPAVRGARKVLATMFQSCSAIDKIIDVNTPSLRGIRAPKSAAGPRIRNITDTKAYISSHIVLKDLGEDPNYPGPQCTDARLKPPVYGYGSRKAPNRSGELNLFTKGEGVSSSSKPAAGIDCSSFISVALASQGLKVQTDSGPFSSLTTTNFNQTLHSKKSCLDTAKFDANNTIQAGDMINVSGNHIVMVDEIGNDPLAIKKYAKANNCKGIKISDFNFTYIHSGSINNGYGPSRVHISKHNGGTMFNNLRLSAVKMCQKIVKGTQTEVDSKKLTLSPKFDIIRHRTSDPECISDKRIKLKGEDCINGCYDKATGTEIINQRNTREV
;
A
#
# COMPACT_ATOMS: atom_id res chain seq x y z
N MET A 1 36.02 -68.29 8.90
CA MET A 1 34.74 -68.87 9.33
C MET A 1 33.62 -68.13 8.61
N GLN A 2 32.82 -68.90 7.86
CA GLN A 2 31.51 -68.61 7.28
C GLN A 2 31.35 -67.59 6.13
N ASN A 3 31.28 -68.19 4.93
CA ASN A 3 30.61 -67.75 3.71
C ASN A 3 29.07 -67.69 3.87
N GLN A 4 28.42 -66.89 3.00
CA GLN A 4 27.17 -67.12 2.24
C GLN A 4 26.46 -65.75 2.09
N ALA A 5 26.43 -65.06 0.94
CA ALA A 5 26.22 -65.41 -0.47
C ALA A 5 24.81 -65.95 -0.79
N GLU A 6 23.95 -65.00 -1.14
CA GLU A 6 22.91 -64.99 -2.18
C GLU A 6 22.36 -66.32 -2.71
N THR A 7 21.03 -66.46 -2.69
CA THR A 7 20.33 -67.28 -3.69
C THR A 7 19.01 -66.63 -4.09
N LEU A 8 18.95 -66.24 -5.36
CA LEU A 8 17.78 -65.76 -6.10
C LEU A 8 16.75 -66.87 -6.29
N VAL A 9 15.48 -66.59 -5.99
CA VAL A 9 14.34 -67.40 -6.45
C VAL A 9 13.52 -66.58 -7.44
N LYS A 10 13.49 -67.06 -8.68
CA LYS A 10 12.71 -66.56 -9.82
C LYS A 10 11.22 -66.85 -9.60
N ALA A 11 10.38 -65.81 -9.61
CA ALA A 11 8.93 -65.95 -9.75
C ALA A 11 8.49 -65.51 -11.16
N LYS A 12 7.87 -66.44 -11.89
CA LYS A 12 7.33 -66.27 -13.24
C LYS A 12 6.11 -65.32 -13.23
N LYS A 13 6.16 -64.27 -14.04
CA LYS A 13 5.00 -63.44 -14.42
C LYS A 13 4.04 -64.25 -15.30
N LYS A 14 2.77 -64.31 -14.91
CA LYS A 14 1.65 -64.78 -15.74
C LYS A 14 0.99 -63.54 -16.35
N GLN A 15 1.10 -63.37 -17.67
CA GLN A 15 0.37 -62.36 -18.43
C GLN A 15 -1.12 -62.72 -18.42
N VAL A 16 -1.95 -61.83 -17.91
CA VAL A 16 -3.40 -61.85 -18.12
C VAL A 16 -3.70 -60.81 -19.19
N VAL A 17 -4.16 -61.32 -20.33
CA VAL A 17 -4.71 -60.55 -21.44
C VAL A 17 -6.09 -60.06 -21.00
N GLN A 18 -6.26 -58.75 -20.77
CA GLN A 18 -7.58 -58.13 -20.71
C GLN A 18 -7.93 -57.64 -22.12
N LYS A 19 -9.06 -58.16 -22.63
CA LYS A 19 -9.68 -57.70 -23.86
C LYS A 19 -10.18 -56.28 -23.66
N GLU A 20 -9.84 -55.42 -24.61
CA GLU A 20 -10.48 -54.12 -24.81
C GLU A 20 -11.94 -54.35 -25.20
N GLU A 21 -12.85 -53.77 -24.42
CA GLU A 21 -14.25 -53.63 -24.75
C GLU A 21 -14.41 -52.24 -25.39
N ILE A 22 -14.69 -52.25 -26.70
CA ILE A 22 -14.95 -51.05 -27.49
C ILE A 22 -16.37 -50.59 -27.14
N THR A 23 -16.47 -49.49 -26.40
CA THR A 23 -17.74 -48.79 -26.18
C THR A 23 -17.93 -47.69 -27.23
N ASP A 24 -19.13 -47.71 -27.80
CA ASP A 24 -19.67 -46.82 -28.83
C ASP A 24 -19.67 -45.34 -28.38
N PRO A 25 -19.03 -44.40 -29.12
CA PRO A 25 -18.95 -43.00 -28.73
C PRO A 25 -20.20 -42.16 -29.07
N TYR A 26 -21.34 -42.74 -29.47
CA TYR A 26 -22.52 -41.96 -29.89
C TYR A 26 -23.87 -42.37 -29.28
N ALA A 27 -23.89 -42.89 -28.05
CA ALA A 27 -25.14 -43.13 -27.33
C ALA A 27 -25.29 -42.19 -26.11
N ASP A 28 -26.33 -41.36 -26.20
CA ASP A 28 -27.04 -40.67 -25.12
C ASP A 28 -26.54 -39.26 -24.69
N ASN A 29 -26.99 -38.25 -25.44
CA ASN A 29 -27.05 -36.86 -24.98
C ASN A 29 -28.26 -36.68 -24.05
N SER A 30 -28.08 -36.97 -22.76
CA SER A 30 -28.81 -36.26 -21.72
C SER A 30 -27.96 -35.07 -21.28
N ILE A 31 -28.37 -33.88 -21.72
CA ILE A 31 -27.83 -32.61 -21.22
C ILE A 31 -28.33 -32.49 -19.79
N GLU A 32 -27.51 -32.87 -18.81
CA GLU A 32 -27.65 -32.34 -17.46
C GLU A 32 -27.31 -30.85 -17.55
N GLU A 33 -28.32 -30.00 -17.32
CA GLU A 33 -28.15 -28.56 -17.17
C GLU A 33 -27.13 -28.32 -16.05
N GLY A 34 -25.91 -27.94 -16.43
CA GLY A 34 -24.86 -27.59 -15.49
C GLY A 34 -25.31 -26.40 -14.65
N GLU A 35 -25.19 -26.53 -13.34
CA GLU A 35 -25.42 -25.44 -12.39
C GLU A 35 -24.58 -24.23 -12.81
N ASP A 36 -25.28 -23.17 -13.23
CA ASP A 36 -24.71 -21.90 -13.67
C ASP A 36 -23.97 -21.26 -12.48
N TYR A 37 -22.64 -21.35 -12.50
CA TYR A 37 -21.77 -20.85 -11.44
C TYR A 37 -21.75 -19.32 -11.46
N LYS A 38 -22.79 -18.72 -10.88
CA LYS A 38 -22.81 -17.27 -10.61
C LYS A 38 -21.72 -16.92 -9.62
N SER A 39 -20.95 -15.89 -9.93
CA SER A 39 -19.97 -15.31 -9.03
C SER A 39 -20.65 -14.81 -7.75
N GLU A 40 -19.93 -14.74 -6.63
CA GLU A 40 -20.46 -14.21 -5.37
C GLU A 40 -20.93 -12.75 -5.50
N GLU A 41 -20.36 -12.01 -6.45
CA GLU A 41 -20.77 -10.65 -6.80
C GLU A 41 -22.12 -10.64 -7.55
N GLU A 42 -22.34 -11.56 -8.49
CA GLU A 42 -23.63 -11.74 -9.15
C GLU A 42 -24.71 -12.24 -8.18
N LYS A 43 -24.37 -13.12 -7.24
CA LYS A 43 -25.32 -13.58 -6.20
C LYS A 43 -25.72 -12.44 -5.26
N ALA A 44 -24.77 -11.59 -4.88
CA ALA A 44 -25.05 -10.42 -4.05
C ALA A 44 -25.92 -9.40 -4.81
N TRP A 45 -25.59 -9.14 -6.08
CA TRP A 45 -26.38 -8.27 -6.94
C TRP A 45 -27.81 -8.80 -7.15
N GLU A 46 -27.97 -10.11 -7.37
CA GLU A 46 -29.29 -10.73 -7.49
C GLU A 46 -30.09 -10.68 -6.20
N ALA A 47 -29.45 -10.84 -5.04
CA ALA A 47 -30.11 -10.72 -3.75
C ALA A 47 -30.64 -9.29 -3.52
N ASP A 48 -29.85 -8.28 -3.88
CA ASP A 48 -30.23 -6.87 -3.78
C ASP A 48 -31.32 -6.49 -4.78
N ALA A 49 -31.23 -6.98 -6.02
CA ALA A 49 -32.25 -6.80 -7.05
C ALA A 49 -33.58 -7.48 -6.66
N ARG A 50 -33.53 -8.69 -6.09
CA ARG A 50 -34.72 -9.38 -5.55
C ARG A 50 -35.36 -8.60 -4.41
N LYS A 51 -34.55 -8.01 -3.53
CA LYS A 51 -35.07 -7.18 -2.43
C LYS A 51 -35.72 -5.90 -2.93
N LEU A 52 -35.20 -5.31 -4.00
CA LEU A 52 -35.76 -4.09 -4.61
C LEU A 52 -37.07 -4.34 -5.36
N THR A 53 -37.23 -5.53 -5.94
CA THR A 53 -38.36 -5.89 -6.81
C THR A 53 -39.39 -6.80 -6.13
N ASP A 54 -39.24 -7.02 -4.81
CA ASP A 54 -39.96 -8.04 -4.05
C ASP A 54 -40.01 -9.39 -4.77
N ASN A 55 -38.84 -9.99 -4.98
CA ASN A 55 -38.64 -11.20 -5.79
C ASN A 55 -39.25 -11.11 -7.21
N PHE A 56 -39.08 -9.97 -7.88
CA PHE A 56 -39.58 -9.69 -9.22
C PHE A 56 -41.11 -9.69 -9.35
N THR A 57 -41.85 -9.60 -8.23
CA THR A 57 -43.32 -9.55 -8.24
C THR A 57 -43.86 -8.14 -8.37
N THR A 58 -43.03 -7.13 -8.09
CA THR A 58 -43.39 -5.71 -8.23
C THR A 58 -42.27 -4.94 -8.93
N PHE A 59 -42.66 -3.98 -9.77
CA PHE A 59 -41.70 -3.05 -10.37
C PHE A 59 -41.50 -1.88 -9.40
N PRO A 60 -40.24 -1.57 -9.01
CA PRO A 60 -39.97 -0.42 -8.15
C PRO A 60 -40.42 0.86 -8.85
N SER A 61 -40.89 1.82 -8.06
CA SER A 61 -41.16 3.16 -8.58
C SER A 61 -39.90 3.81 -9.14
N SER A 62 -40.05 4.82 -10.00
CA SER A 62 -38.93 5.59 -10.54
C SER A 62 -38.01 6.12 -9.43
N ASP A 63 -38.59 6.48 -8.29
CA ASP A 63 -37.87 7.08 -7.15
C ASP A 63 -37.12 6.00 -6.35
N GLU A 64 -37.67 4.79 -6.23
CA GLU A 64 -36.99 3.65 -5.60
C GLU A 64 -35.86 3.09 -6.46
N LEU A 65 -36.05 3.06 -7.79
CA LEU A 65 -35.01 2.68 -8.74
C LEU A 65 -33.91 3.74 -8.79
N THR A 66 -34.26 5.02 -8.83
CA THR A 66 -33.31 6.12 -8.75
C THR A 66 -32.57 6.09 -7.42
N GLY A 67 -33.26 5.87 -6.30
CA GLY A 67 -32.62 5.72 -4.99
C GLY A 67 -31.73 4.48 -4.86
N PHE A 68 -32.04 3.38 -5.53
CA PHE A 68 -31.19 2.20 -5.59
C PHE A 68 -29.94 2.45 -6.45
N ILE A 69 -30.12 3.00 -7.66
CA ILE A 69 -29.03 3.42 -8.53
C ILE A 69 -28.15 4.43 -7.80
N ASP A 70 -28.74 5.43 -7.16
CA ASP A 70 -28.03 6.43 -6.39
C ASP A 70 -27.30 5.79 -5.23
N ARG A 71 -27.85 4.81 -4.50
CA ARG A 71 -27.11 4.10 -3.43
C ARG A 71 -25.99 3.21 -3.95
N SER A 72 -26.19 2.56 -5.09
CA SER A 72 -25.21 1.69 -5.74
C SER A 72 -24.09 2.48 -6.44
N LEU A 73 -24.39 3.71 -6.90
CA LEU A 73 -23.43 4.66 -7.47
C LEU A 73 -22.84 5.60 -6.40
N SER A 74 -23.56 5.87 -5.32
CA SER A 74 -23.11 6.58 -4.13
C SER A 74 -22.44 5.61 -3.17
N SER A 75 -21.31 5.06 -3.62
CA SER A 75 -20.23 4.79 -2.68
C SER A 75 -20.02 6.07 -1.85
N PRO A 76 -19.97 5.99 -0.51
CA PRO A 76 -20.16 7.13 0.39
C PRO A 76 -19.24 8.29 0.00
N SER A 77 -19.79 9.32 -0.66
CA SER A 77 -19.12 10.55 -1.09
C SER A 77 -17.58 10.42 -1.23
N ILE A 78 -17.12 9.45 -2.02
CA ILE A 78 -15.75 9.45 -2.50
C ILE A 78 -15.80 10.51 -3.59
N GLY A 79 -15.56 11.77 -3.20
CA GLY A 79 -15.47 12.88 -4.15
C GLY A 79 -14.67 12.42 -5.35
N CYS A 80 -15.23 12.64 -6.55
CA CYS A 80 -14.74 12.25 -7.88
C CYS A 80 -13.44 11.44 -7.81
N GLY A 81 -13.54 10.12 -8.00
CA GLY A 81 -12.39 9.22 -7.85
C GLY A 81 -11.16 9.74 -8.59
N ASP A 82 -10.19 10.28 -7.85
CA ASP A 82 -8.94 10.74 -8.43
C ASP A 82 -8.13 9.50 -8.82
N PHE A 83 -7.93 9.34 -10.12
CA PHE A 83 -7.15 8.25 -10.66
C PHE A 83 -5.66 8.54 -10.47
N TYR A 84 -4.83 7.50 -10.35
CA TYR A 84 -3.40 7.62 -10.62
C TYR A 84 -3.07 6.71 -11.79
N GLU A 85 -2.17 7.17 -12.65
CA GLU A 85 -1.66 6.36 -13.74
C GLU A 85 -0.54 5.47 -13.19
N ASP A 86 -0.71 4.16 -13.25
CA ASP A 86 0.34 3.23 -12.84
C ASP A 86 1.49 3.20 -13.86
N SER A 87 2.58 2.48 -13.54
CA SER A 87 3.76 2.39 -14.41
C SER A 87 3.50 1.78 -15.80
N ASN A 88 2.29 1.28 -16.07
CA ASN A 88 1.87 0.76 -17.37
C ASN A 88 0.87 1.69 -18.08
N GLY A 89 0.66 2.91 -17.59
CA GLY A 89 -0.30 3.85 -18.20
C GLY A 89 -1.76 3.61 -17.79
N VAL A 90 -2.03 2.74 -16.80
CA VAL A 90 -3.41 2.41 -16.42
C VAL A 90 -3.88 3.33 -15.30
N LYS A 91 -4.95 4.08 -15.56
CA LYS A 91 -5.64 4.91 -14.56
C LYS A 91 -6.37 4.02 -13.55
N ARG A 92 -5.92 4.03 -12.30
CA ARG A 92 -6.53 3.29 -11.18
C ARG A 92 -7.10 4.24 -10.15
N LEU A 93 -8.25 3.91 -9.58
CA LEU A 93 -8.78 4.61 -8.40
C LEU A 93 -7.71 4.55 -7.29
N ALA A 94 -7.22 5.71 -6.85
CA ALA A 94 -6.21 5.74 -5.80
C ALA A 94 -6.80 5.19 -4.50
N ASN A 95 -6.20 4.11 -3.97
CA ASN A 95 -6.52 3.66 -2.61
C ASN A 95 -6.41 4.88 -1.66
N PRO A 96 -7.45 5.20 -0.87
CA PRO A 96 -7.44 6.41 -0.05
C PRO A 96 -6.22 6.51 0.87
N ALA A 97 -5.73 5.40 1.44
CA ALA A 97 -4.53 5.43 2.28
C ALA A 97 -3.29 5.91 1.50
N VAL A 98 -3.14 5.43 0.25
CA VAL A 98 -2.04 5.84 -0.66
C VAL A 98 -2.16 7.31 -1.02
N ARG A 99 -3.37 7.78 -1.36
CA ARG A 99 -3.62 9.20 -1.62
C ARG A 99 -3.20 10.06 -0.43
N GLY A 100 -3.54 9.64 0.78
CA GLY A 100 -3.11 10.31 2.00
C GLY A 100 -1.60 10.37 2.16
N ALA A 101 -0.91 9.26 1.90
CA ALA A 101 0.55 9.19 2.02
C ALA A 101 1.24 10.07 0.98
N ARG A 102 0.77 10.06 -0.26
CA ARG A 102 1.23 10.97 -1.33
C ARG A 102 0.94 12.43 -0.96
N LYS A 103 -0.22 12.73 -0.38
CA LYS A 103 -0.60 14.09 0.06
C LYS A 103 0.38 14.60 1.11
N VAL A 104 0.67 13.80 2.13
CA VAL A 104 1.67 14.13 3.15
C VAL A 104 3.04 14.38 2.51
N LEU A 105 3.49 13.50 1.62
CA LEU A 105 4.78 13.65 0.94
C LEU A 105 4.84 14.94 0.11
N ALA A 106 3.85 15.18 -0.75
CA ALA A 106 3.75 16.38 -1.56
C ALA A 106 3.73 17.65 -0.67
N THR A 107 2.95 17.64 0.42
CA THR A 107 2.89 18.78 1.34
C THR A 107 4.24 19.04 2.00
N MET A 108 4.99 18.01 2.41
CA MET A 108 6.31 18.21 3.05
C MET A 108 7.33 18.85 2.11
N PHE A 109 7.25 18.57 0.81
CA PHE A 109 8.12 19.18 -0.21
C PHE A 109 7.51 20.43 -0.87
N GLN A 110 6.23 20.70 -0.60
CA GLN A 110 5.45 21.76 -1.25
C GLN A 110 5.51 21.66 -2.78
N SER A 111 5.45 20.43 -3.30
CA SER A 111 5.51 20.16 -4.74
C SER A 111 4.95 18.79 -5.09
N CYS A 112 4.29 18.69 -6.25
CA CYS A 112 3.85 17.42 -6.82
C CYS A 112 5.03 16.56 -7.28
N SER A 113 6.16 17.14 -7.67
CA SER A 113 7.30 16.34 -8.15
C SER A 113 7.80 15.34 -7.09
N ALA A 114 7.56 15.60 -5.81
CA ALA A 114 7.90 14.70 -4.72
C ALA A 114 7.18 13.34 -4.81
N ILE A 115 5.96 13.31 -5.38
CA ILE A 115 5.22 12.07 -5.57
C ILE A 115 5.72 11.27 -6.77
N ASP A 116 6.48 11.85 -7.70
CA ASP A 116 6.95 11.15 -8.91
C ASP A 116 8.36 10.54 -8.73
N LYS A 117 9.11 11.00 -7.72
CA LYS A 117 10.49 10.57 -7.49
C LYS A 117 10.53 9.31 -6.63
N ILE A 118 11.11 8.24 -7.19
CA ILE A 118 11.26 6.94 -6.55
C ILE A 118 12.74 6.66 -6.29
N ILE A 119 13.08 6.32 -5.05
CA ILE A 119 14.42 5.84 -4.68
C ILE A 119 14.56 4.37 -5.11
N ASP A 120 15.62 4.07 -5.84
CA ASP A 120 15.93 2.74 -6.36
C ASP A 120 17.42 2.36 -6.12
N VAL A 121 17.86 1.26 -6.73
CA VAL A 121 19.25 0.79 -6.64
C VAL A 121 20.27 1.80 -7.17
N ASN A 122 19.89 2.61 -8.15
CA ASN A 122 20.77 3.60 -8.81
C ASN A 122 20.79 4.94 -8.07
N THR A 123 19.83 5.17 -7.19
CA THR A 123 19.74 6.42 -6.42
C THR A 123 20.93 6.55 -5.46
N PRO A 124 21.73 7.63 -5.58
CA PRO A 124 22.93 7.81 -4.78
C PRO A 124 22.62 8.10 -3.31
N SER A 125 23.62 7.88 -2.46
CA SER A 125 23.56 8.23 -1.04
C SER A 125 23.44 9.75 -0.83
N LEU A 126 22.63 10.13 0.14
CA LEU A 126 22.44 11.52 0.54
C LEU A 126 23.70 12.06 1.23
N ARG A 127 24.08 13.30 0.90
CA ARG A 127 25.22 14.01 1.49
C ARG A 127 24.75 15.12 2.43
N GLY A 128 25.68 15.68 3.19
CA GLY A 128 25.39 16.85 4.04
C GLY A 128 24.51 16.60 5.26
N ILE A 129 24.25 15.33 5.62
CA ILE A 129 23.50 14.93 6.82
C ILE A 129 24.33 13.96 7.66
N ARG A 130 24.22 14.10 8.99
CA ARG A 130 24.80 13.18 9.96
C ARG A 130 23.76 12.75 10.99
N ALA A 131 24.03 11.62 11.63
CA ALA A 131 23.19 11.07 12.69
C ALA A 131 24.05 10.58 13.84
N PRO A 132 24.74 11.50 14.55
CA PRO A 132 25.55 11.14 15.70
C PRO A 132 24.74 10.29 16.68
N LYS A 133 25.37 9.26 17.25
CA LYS A 133 24.81 8.56 18.42
C LYS A 133 24.72 9.60 19.54
N SER A 134 23.53 9.78 20.11
CA SER A 134 23.42 10.58 21.33
C SER A 134 23.82 9.71 22.53
N ALA A 135 24.38 10.30 23.58
CA ALA A 135 24.95 9.59 24.73
C ALA A 135 23.92 8.75 25.51
N ALA A 136 22.63 9.06 25.43
CA ALA A 136 21.56 8.41 26.20
C ALA A 136 20.21 8.29 25.45
N GLY A 137 20.18 8.49 24.13
CA GLY A 137 18.93 8.64 23.38
C GLY A 137 19.03 8.35 21.87
N PRO A 138 17.93 8.51 21.12
CA PRO A 138 17.89 8.20 19.70
C PRO A 138 18.89 9.03 18.89
N ARG A 139 19.31 8.51 17.72
CA ARG A 139 20.22 9.24 16.83
C ARG A 139 19.54 10.54 16.37
N ILE A 140 20.16 11.67 16.67
CA ILE A 140 19.66 12.98 16.26
C ILE A 140 20.17 13.28 14.85
N ARG A 141 19.26 13.53 13.91
CA ARG A 141 19.62 13.93 12.54
C ARG A 141 19.99 15.41 12.52
N ASN A 142 21.14 15.71 11.93
CA ASN A 142 21.64 17.06 11.78
C ASN A 142 22.12 17.27 10.34
N ILE A 143 21.58 18.30 9.69
CA ILE A 143 22.09 18.74 8.39
C ILE A 143 23.35 19.55 8.66
N THR A 144 24.50 19.01 8.24
CA THR A 144 25.80 19.64 8.40
C THR A 144 26.14 20.55 7.22
N ASP A 145 25.62 20.25 6.03
CA ASP A 145 25.83 21.01 4.79
C ASP A 145 24.54 21.00 3.96
N THR A 146 23.81 22.12 3.98
CA THR A 146 22.53 22.27 3.27
C THR A 146 22.70 22.21 1.75
N LYS A 147 23.79 22.75 1.20
CA LYS A 147 24.03 22.75 -0.25
C LYS A 147 24.32 21.34 -0.74
N ALA A 148 25.16 20.59 -0.03
CA ALA A 148 25.40 19.19 -0.32
C ALA A 148 24.13 18.34 -0.15
N TYR A 149 23.32 18.63 0.86
CA TYR A 149 22.04 17.96 1.09
C TYR A 149 21.08 18.16 -0.08
N ILE A 150 20.76 19.41 -0.43
CA ILE A 150 19.85 19.75 -1.53
C ILE A 150 20.34 19.13 -2.84
N SER A 151 21.60 19.37 -3.21
CA SER A 151 22.15 18.91 -4.50
C SER A 151 22.27 17.39 -4.65
N SER A 152 22.23 16.63 -3.55
CA SER A 152 22.24 15.16 -3.59
C SER A 152 20.88 14.52 -3.33
N HIS A 153 19.85 15.31 -3.00
CA HIS A 153 18.51 14.81 -2.74
C HIS A 153 17.68 14.81 -4.03
N ILE A 154 17.16 13.65 -4.45
CA ILE A 154 16.46 13.49 -5.74
C ILE A 154 15.27 14.43 -5.97
N VAL A 155 14.56 14.81 -4.91
CA VAL A 155 13.47 15.82 -5.01
C VAL A 155 14.01 17.25 -4.93
N LEU A 156 14.73 17.60 -3.85
CA LEU A 156 15.13 18.99 -3.61
C LEU A 156 16.11 19.54 -4.64
N LYS A 157 16.93 18.68 -5.28
CA LYS A 157 17.80 19.08 -6.37
C LYS A 157 16.96 19.66 -7.53
N ASP A 158 15.96 18.92 -7.98
CA ASP A 158 15.10 19.31 -9.10
C ASP A 158 14.28 20.57 -8.74
N LEU A 159 13.80 20.68 -7.50
CA LEU A 159 13.17 21.92 -6.99
C LEU A 159 14.17 23.10 -6.90
N GLY A 160 15.46 22.80 -6.81
CA GLY A 160 16.55 23.79 -6.90
C GLY A 160 16.70 24.37 -8.30
N GLU A 161 16.37 23.58 -9.31
CA GLU A 161 16.57 23.86 -10.73
C GLU A 161 15.31 24.43 -11.39
N ASP A 162 14.13 24.24 -10.80
CA ASP A 162 12.85 24.81 -11.27
C ASP A 162 12.75 26.32 -10.95
N PRO A 163 12.72 27.20 -11.98
CA PRO A 163 12.61 28.65 -11.77
C PRO A 163 11.24 29.07 -11.19
N ASN A 164 10.22 28.22 -11.27
CA ASN A 164 8.88 28.49 -10.74
C ASN A 164 8.71 28.00 -9.30
N TYR A 165 9.76 27.44 -8.69
CA TYR A 165 9.73 26.93 -7.33
C TYR A 165 10.40 27.89 -6.32
N PRO A 166 9.78 28.13 -5.14
CA PRO A 166 8.42 27.73 -4.77
C PRO A 166 7.36 28.57 -5.50
N GLY A 167 6.17 28.00 -5.69
CA GLY A 167 5.02 28.80 -6.14
C GLY A 167 4.67 29.91 -5.14
N PRO A 168 3.94 30.96 -5.55
CA PRO A 168 3.68 32.16 -4.72
C PRO A 168 3.07 31.89 -3.34
N GLN A 169 2.25 30.85 -3.21
CA GLN A 169 1.57 30.42 -1.98
C GLN A 169 2.26 29.25 -1.26
N CYS A 170 3.39 28.77 -1.78
CA CYS A 170 4.09 27.58 -1.32
C CYS A 170 5.28 27.93 -0.42
N THR A 171 5.60 27.04 0.51
CA THR A 171 6.83 27.20 1.33
C THR A 171 8.03 26.57 0.62
N ASP A 172 9.17 27.25 0.59
CA ASP A 172 10.42 26.67 0.07
C ASP A 172 10.94 25.56 1.01
N ALA A 173 10.75 24.31 0.60
CA ALA A 173 11.23 23.15 1.35
C ALA A 173 12.76 23.04 1.37
N ARG A 174 13.50 23.73 0.49
CA ARG A 174 14.97 23.75 0.50
C ARG A 174 15.51 24.50 1.73
N LEU A 175 14.73 25.43 2.29
CA LEU A 175 15.10 26.16 3.50
C LEU A 175 14.93 25.31 4.78
N LYS A 176 13.96 24.41 4.79
CA LYS A 176 13.65 23.50 5.91
C LYS A 176 13.36 22.10 5.38
N PRO A 177 14.36 21.40 4.84
CA PRO A 177 14.13 20.14 4.14
C PRO A 177 13.55 19.07 5.06
N PRO A 178 12.68 18.21 4.53
CA PRO A 178 12.09 17.13 5.30
C PRO A 178 13.14 16.04 5.56
N VAL A 179 13.23 15.60 6.81
CA VAL A 179 14.14 14.54 7.26
C VAL A 179 13.37 13.51 8.10
N TYR A 180 13.90 12.31 8.18
CA TYR A 180 13.41 11.34 9.16
C TYR A 180 13.83 11.76 10.57
N GLY A 181 12.88 11.91 11.49
CA GLY A 181 13.15 12.15 12.91
C GLY A 181 12.57 11.03 13.75
N TYR A 182 13.40 10.23 14.43
CA TYR A 182 12.88 9.21 15.35
C TYR A 182 12.15 9.87 16.51
N GLY A 183 10.88 9.51 16.72
CA GLY A 183 10.01 10.16 17.71
C GLY A 183 9.43 11.50 17.26
N SER A 184 9.68 11.95 16.02
CA SER A 184 9.03 13.14 15.44
C SER A 184 7.54 12.88 15.18
N ARG A 185 6.77 12.74 16.25
CA ARG A 185 5.31 12.65 16.24
C ARG A 185 4.72 14.01 15.88
N LYS A 186 3.67 13.99 15.07
CA LYS A 186 2.86 15.16 14.73
C LYS A 186 1.44 14.93 15.19
N ALA A 187 0.77 16.01 15.56
CA ALA A 187 -0.65 16.03 15.88
C ALA A 187 -1.26 17.32 15.33
N PRO A 188 -2.55 17.30 14.94
CA PRO A 188 -3.26 18.51 14.59
C PRO A 188 -3.42 19.41 15.84
N ASN A 189 -3.52 20.71 15.61
CA ASN A 189 -3.91 21.68 16.62
C ASN A 189 -5.42 21.57 16.95
N ARG A 190 -5.93 22.47 17.81
CA ARG A 190 -7.36 22.50 18.17
C ARG A 190 -8.29 22.79 16.99
N SER A 191 -7.81 23.42 15.92
CA SER A 191 -8.60 23.69 14.71
C SER A 191 -8.53 22.54 13.69
N GLY A 192 -7.89 21.42 14.01
CA GLY A 192 -7.75 20.28 13.10
C GLY A 192 -6.65 20.44 12.03
N GLU A 193 -5.81 21.47 12.12
CA GLU A 193 -4.69 21.70 11.21
C GLU A 193 -3.38 21.11 11.77
N LEU A 194 -2.64 20.36 10.96
CA LEU A 194 -1.36 19.76 11.31
C LEU A 194 -0.20 20.43 10.54
N ASN A 195 0.82 20.89 11.28
CA ASN A 195 1.98 21.55 10.71
C ASN A 195 3.19 20.60 10.56
N LEU A 196 3.47 20.20 9.32
CA LEU A 196 4.58 19.31 8.96
C LEU A 196 5.94 20.01 8.92
N PHE A 197 6.00 21.34 8.82
CA PHE A 197 7.25 22.13 8.66
C PHE A 197 7.98 22.40 9.97
N THR A 198 7.74 21.57 10.98
CA THR A 198 8.32 21.71 12.32
C THR A 198 9.35 20.63 12.56
N LYS A 199 10.34 20.94 13.41
CA LYS A 199 11.50 20.09 13.68
C LYS A 199 11.13 18.66 14.12
N GLY A 200 10.24 18.52 15.11
CA GLY A 200 9.98 17.24 15.76
C GLY A 200 11.19 16.67 16.55
N GLU A 201 10.99 15.55 17.24
CA GLU A 201 12.06 14.85 17.97
C GLU A 201 13.02 14.09 17.06
N GLY A 202 14.25 13.83 17.52
CA GLY A 202 15.25 13.13 16.70
C GLY A 202 15.82 13.97 15.56
N VAL A 203 15.53 15.27 15.51
CA VAL A 203 16.10 16.25 14.57
C VAL A 203 16.74 17.40 15.38
N SER A 204 17.92 17.83 14.93
CA SER A 204 18.75 18.82 15.62
C SER A 204 18.14 20.22 15.55
N SER A 205 18.21 20.97 16.65
CA SER A 205 17.97 22.41 16.69
C SER A 205 19.25 23.15 16.28
N SER A 206 19.66 23.04 15.02
CA SER A 206 20.85 23.72 14.50
C SER A 206 20.49 24.97 13.69
N SER A 207 21.48 25.75 13.29
CA SER A 207 21.32 26.87 12.34
C SER A 207 20.85 26.43 10.94
N LYS A 208 20.78 25.13 10.68
CA LYS A 208 20.29 24.51 9.44
C LYS A 208 19.02 23.72 9.76
N PRO A 209 17.87 24.41 9.92
CA PRO A 209 16.63 23.78 10.36
C PRO A 209 16.15 22.72 9.37
N ALA A 210 15.54 21.67 9.89
CA ALA A 210 14.92 20.61 9.11
C ALA A 210 13.54 20.28 9.68
N ALA A 211 12.64 19.77 8.84
CA ALA A 211 11.31 19.33 9.24
C ALA A 211 11.33 17.82 9.49
N GLY A 212 11.06 17.38 10.71
CA GLY A 212 11.11 15.96 11.08
C GLY A 212 9.73 15.33 11.13
N ILE A 213 9.61 14.11 10.63
CA ILE A 213 8.47 13.21 10.89
C ILE A 213 8.97 11.78 11.06
N ASP A 214 8.37 11.03 11.99
CA ASP A 214 8.70 9.61 12.16
C ASP A 214 7.85 8.70 11.24
N CYS A 215 8.20 7.42 11.17
CA CYS A 215 7.57 6.46 10.26
C CYS A 215 6.08 6.27 10.53
N SER A 216 5.69 6.11 11.79
CA SER A 216 4.31 5.77 12.16
C SER A 216 3.42 7.00 12.26
N SER A 217 3.99 8.17 12.54
CA SER A 217 3.33 9.48 12.45
C SER A 217 3.07 9.81 10.98
N PHE A 218 4.00 9.51 10.06
CA PHE A 218 3.75 9.68 8.64
C PHE A 218 2.51 8.88 8.19
N ILE A 219 2.42 7.61 8.58
CA ILE A 219 1.26 6.75 8.27
C ILE A 219 -0.02 7.25 8.98
N SER A 220 0.06 7.62 10.26
CA SER A 220 -1.11 8.13 11.00
C SER A 220 -1.68 9.40 10.36
N VAL A 221 -0.81 10.31 9.94
CA VAL A 221 -1.20 11.55 9.24
C VAL A 221 -1.74 11.24 7.84
N ALA A 222 -1.14 10.30 7.12
CA ALA A 222 -1.62 9.86 5.82
C ALA A 222 -3.08 9.38 5.90
N LEU A 223 -3.38 8.44 6.81
CA LEU A 223 -4.74 7.93 7.03
C LEU A 223 -5.71 9.06 7.40
N ALA A 224 -5.35 9.86 8.41
CA ALA A 224 -6.19 10.95 8.91
C ALA A 224 -6.46 12.05 7.86
N SER A 225 -5.51 12.32 6.96
CA SER A 225 -5.67 13.33 5.89
C SER A 225 -6.75 12.94 4.87
N GLN A 226 -7.17 11.67 4.88
CA GLN A 226 -8.23 11.11 4.04
C GLN A 226 -9.44 10.66 4.85
N GLY A 227 -9.48 10.99 6.15
CA GLY A 227 -10.59 10.62 7.04
C GLY A 227 -10.61 9.14 7.42
N LEU A 228 -9.53 8.39 7.17
CA LEU A 228 -9.45 6.98 7.52
C LEU A 228 -9.21 6.83 9.02
N LYS A 229 -10.19 6.28 9.73
CA LYS A 229 -10.10 6.03 11.17
C LYS A 229 -9.30 4.76 11.43
N VAL A 230 -8.63 4.67 12.56
CA VAL A 230 -7.95 3.42 12.97
C VAL A 230 -8.84 2.56 13.87
N GLN A 231 -9.83 3.17 14.51
CA GLN A 231 -10.91 2.51 15.23
C GLN A 231 -12.24 3.21 14.94
N THR A 232 -13.36 2.48 14.94
CA THR A 232 -14.68 3.01 14.56
C THR A 232 -15.16 4.16 15.47
N ASP A 233 -14.76 4.14 16.74
CA ASP A 233 -15.07 5.15 17.76
C ASP A 233 -13.97 6.22 17.93
N SER A 234 -12.89 6.15 17.16
CA SER A 234 -11.84 7.17 17.17
C SER A 234 -12.25 8.42 16.38
N GLY A 235 -11.72 9.57 16.80
CA GLY A 235 -11.81 10.79 16.00
C GLY A 235 -11.02 10.71 14.68
N PRO A 236 -11.01 11.77 13.86
CA PRO A 236 -10.38 11.75 12.54
C PRO A 236 -8.84 11.61 12.59
N PHE A 237 -8.22 11.70 13.77
CA PHE A 237 -6.79 11.53 13.96
C PHE A 237 -6.49 10.66 15.17
N SER A 238 -5.64 9.66 14.96
CA SER A 238 -5.07 8.83 16.02
C SER A 238 -3.56 8.74 15.85
N SER A 239 -2.81 9.17 16.85
CA SER A 239 -1.34 9.10 16.83
C SER A 239 -0.89 7.70 17.25
N LEU A 240 -0.70 6.79 16.29
CA LEU A 240 -0.27 5.42 16.57
C LEU A 240 1.24 5.21 16.41
N THR A 241 1.88 4.56 17.38
CA THR A 241 3.23 3.99 17.19
C THR A 241 3.15 2.70 16.35
N THR A 242 4.29 2.20 15.85
CA THR A 242 4.35 0.90 15.17
C THR A 242 3.83 -0.24 16.04
N THR A 243 4.01 -0.16 17.36
CA THR A 243 3.44 -1.12 18.31
C THR A 243 1.93 -0.99 18.41
N ASN A 244 1.41 0.25 18.47
CA ASN A 244 -0.04 0.47 18.57
C ASN A 244 -0.79 0.06 17.29
N PHE A 245 -0.18 0.20 16.11
CA PHE A 245 -0.74 -0.33 14.87
C PHE A 245 -1.02 -1.85 14.99
N ASN A 246 -0.07 -2.61 15.53
CA ASN A 246 -0.25 -4.05 15.76
C ASN A 246 -1.31 -4.35 16.84
N GLN A 247 -1.30 -3.60 17.94
CA GLN A 247 -2.28 -3.79 19.02
C GLN A 247 -3.71 -3.51 18.55
N THR A 248 -3.88 -2.53 17.65
CA THR A 248 -5.20 -2.12 17.15
C THR A 248 -5.88 -3.26 16.39
N LEU A 249 -5.14 -4.12 15.68
CA LEU A 249 -5.66 -5.30 14.98
C LEU A 249 -6.49 -6.24 15.87
N HIS A 250 -6.25 -6.24 17.18
CA HIS A 250 -6.94 -7.12 18.13
C HIS A 250 -8.16 -6.44 18.79
N SER A 251 -8.42 -5.18 18.47
CA SER A 251 -9.59 -4.46 18.97
C SER A 251 -10.85 -4.86 18.22
N LYS A 252 -11.95 -5.06 18.94
CA LYS A 252 -13.29 -5.28 18.33
C LYS A 252 -13.76 -4.08 17.49
N LYS A 253 -13.22 -2.89 17.76
CA LYS A 253 -13.52 -1.65 17.03
C LYS A 253 -12.48 -1.32 15.98
N SER A 254 -11.59 -2.27 15.64
CA SER A 254 -10.51 -2.02 14.70
C SER A 254 -11.04 -1.71 13.30
N CYS A 255 -10.50 -0.64 12.71
CA CYS A 255 -10.61 -0.36 11.27
C CYS A 255 -9.41 -0.90 10.48
N LEU A 256 -8.54 -1.64 11.16
CA LEU A 256 -7.34 -2.25 10.62
C LEU A 256 -7.47 -3.77 10.73
N ASP A 257 -7.22 -4.45 9.62
CA ASP A 257 -7.22 -5.91 9.52
C ASP A 257 -5.86 -6.43 9.10
N THR A 258 -5.63 -7.73 9.35
CA THR A 258 -4.50 -8.43 8.75
C THR A 258 -4.80 -8.64 7.27
N ALA A 259 -3.91 -8.20 6.38
CA ALA A 259 -4.03 -8.44 4.95
C ALA A 259 -4.08 -9.95 4.70
N LYS A 260 -4.92 -10.36 3.74
CA LYS A 260 -5.18 -11.76 3.44
C LYS A 260 -4.73 -12.09 2.03
N PHE A 261 -4.12 -13.26 1.88
CA PHE A 261 -3.50 -13.72 0.63
C PHE A 261 -4.21 -14.96 0.10
N ASP A 262 -4.37 -15.03 -1.21
CA ASP A 262 -4.85 -16.19 -1.95
C ASP A 262 -4.01 -16.37 -3.25
N ALA A 263 -4.45 -17.24 -4.16
CA ALA A 263 -3.74 -17.49 -5.42
C ALA A 263 -3.65 -16.25 -6.34
N ASN A 264 -4.61 -15.34 -6.22
CA ASN A 264 -4.80 -14.17 -7.06
C ASN A 264 -4.44 -12.86 -6.35
N ASN A 265 -4.66 -12.78 -5.04
CA ASN A 265 -4.54 -11.59 -4.21
C ASN A 265 -3.37 -11.73 -3.23
N THR A 266 -2.51 -10.71 -3.19
CA THR A 266 -1.35 -10.66 -2.29
C THR A 266 -1.29 -9.30 -1.60
N ILE A 267 -0.13 -8.64 -1.60
CA ILE A 267 -0.05 -7.24 -1.20
C ILE A 267 -0.79 -6.36 -2.20
N GLN A 268 -1.43 -5.31 -1.69
CA GLN A 268 -2.17 -4.33 -2.45
C GLN A 268 -1.66 -2.92 -2.11
N ALA A 269 -1.88 -1.98 -3.02
CA ALA A 269 -1.67 -0.56 -2.73
C ALA A 269 -2.52 -0.16 -1.50
N GLY A 270 -1.90 0.53 -0.54
CA GLY A 270 -2.49 0.91 0.74
C GLY A 270 -2.19 -0.04 1.90
N ASP A 271 -1.68 -1.26 1.62
CA ASP A 271 -1.23 -2.17 2.68
C ASP A 271 -0.06 -1.56 3.45
N MET A 272 -0.06 -1.70 4.76
CA MET A 272 1.00 -1.22 5.64
C MET A 272 1.83 -2.41 6.13
N ILE A 273 3.08 -2.49 5.71
CA ILE A 273 4.01 -3.51 6.18
C ILE A 273 4.65 -3.00 7.47
N ASN A 274 4.34 -3.64 8.59
CA ASN A 274 4.71 -3.19 9.92
C ASN A 274 5.60 -4.19 10.65
N VAL A 275 6.64 -3.68 11.29
CA VAL A 275 7.42 -4.39 12.30
C VAL A 275 7.26 -3.63 13.61
N SER A 276 6.44 -4.19 14.51
CA SER A 276 6.13 -3.63 15.82
C SER A 276 7.41 -3.29 16.62
N GLY A 277 7.47 -2.05 17.11
CA GLY A 277 8.63 -1.49 17.82
C GLY A 277 9.81 -1.10 16.92
N ASN A 278 9.67 -1.13 15.59
CA ASN A 278 10.76 -0.82 14.67
C ASN A 278 10.34 0.17 13.56
N HIS A 279 9.65 -0.30 12.53
CA HIS A 279 9.38 0.50 11.33
C HIS A 279 8.08 0.08 10.65
N ILE A 280 7.43 1.03 9.99
CA ILE A 280 6.23 0.82 9.18
C ILE A 280 6.38 1.54 7.85
N VAL A 281 5.93 0.89 6.78
CA VAL A 281 5.87 1.44 5.43
C VAL A 281 4.50 1.16 4.83
N MET A 282 4.05 1.98 3.89
CA MET A 282 2.82 1.73 3.12
C MET A 282 3.18 1.35 1.69
N VAL A 283 2.60 0.27 1.17
CA VAL A 283 2.68 -0.09 -0.24
C VAL A 283 1.95 0.99 -1.03
N ASP A 284 2.67 1.63 -1.93
CA ASP A 284 2.18 2.78 -2.70
C ASP A 284 1.72 2.34 -4.08
N GLU A 285 2.54 1.56 -4.80
CA GLU A 285 2.21 0.98 -6.10
C GLU A 285 2.62 -0.49 -6.16
N ILE A 286 1.84 -1.30 -6.87
CA ILE A 286 2.14 -2.71 -7.12
C ILE A 286 2.34 -2.93 -8.62
N GLY A 287 3.36 -3.69 -8.98
CA GLY A 287 3.52 -4.21 -10.33
C GLY A 287 2.91 -5.61 -10.49
N ASN A 288 3.13 -6.21 -11.65
CA ASN A 288 2.70 -7.58 -11.92
C ASN A 288 3.40 -8.57 -10.97
N ASP A 289 2.61 -9.45 -10.36
CA ASP A 289 3.07 -10.45 -9.38
C ASP A 289 4.02 -9.83 -8.33
N PRO A 290 3.51 -8.91 -7.47
CA PRO A 290 4.36 -8.00 -6.71
C PRO A 290 5.28 -8.71 -5.71
N LEU A 291 4.97 -9.97 -5.35
CA LEU A 291 5.80 -10.84 -4.49
C LEU A 291 6.42 -12.04 -5.23
N ALA A 292 6.35 -12.07 -6.57
CA ALA A 292 6.81 -13.16 -7.43
C ALA A 292 6.18 -14.54 -7.12
N ILE A 293 5.05 -14.58 -6.41
CA ILE A 293 4.44 -15.83 -5.93
C ILE A 293 3.97 -16.67 -7.12
N LYS A 294 3.29 -16.05 -8.09
CA LYS A 294 2.73 -16.76 -9.26
C LYS A 294 3.84 -17.32 -10.14
N LYS A 295 4.89 -16.53 -10.40
CA LYS A 295 6.08 -16.93 -11.16
C LYS A 295 6.71 -18.20 -10.59
N TYR A 296 6.98 -18.22 -9.29
CA TYR A 296 7.66 -19.35 -8.66
C TYR A 296 6.74 -20.53 -8.34
N ALA A 297 5.42 -20.30 -8.19
CA ALA A 297 4.44 -21.38 -8.06
C ALA A 297 4.32 -22.18 -9.37
N LYS A 298 4.24 -21.51 -10.53
CA LYS A 298 4.22 -22.16 -11.85
C LYS A 298 5.46 -23.03 -12.10
N ALA A 299 6.62 -22.57 -11.62
CA ALA A 299 7.87 -23.30 -11.75
C ALA A 299 8.10 -24.36 -10.65
N ASN A 300 7.16 -24.55 -9.72
CA ASN A 300 7.30 -25.40 -8.54
C ASN A 300 8.61 -25.15 -7.74
N ASN A 301 9.05 -23.88 -7.65
CA ASN A 301 10.32 -23.50 -7.04
C ASN A 301 10.16 -22.38 -6.01
N CYS A 302 9.24 -22.55 -5.05
CA CYS A 302 8.90 -21.50 -4.09
C CYS A 302 10.08 -21.02 -3.22
N LYS A 303 11.08 -21.87 -2.95
CA LYS A 303 12.27 -21.47 -2.18
C LYS A 303 13.16 -20.47 -2.93
N GLY A 304 12.99 -20.38 -4.25
CA GLY A 304 13.74 -19.52 -5.15
C GLY A 304 13.38 -18.03 -5.07
N ILE A 305 12.23 -17.67 -4.49
CA ILE A 305 11.79 -16.27 -4.35
C ILE A 305 12.87 -15.44 -3.62
N LYS A 306 13.29 -14.33 -4.21
CA LYS A 306 14.19 -13.33 -3.61
C LYS A 306 13.48 -11.98 -3.48
N ILE A 307 13.97 -11.13 -2.58
CA ILE A 307 13.45 -9.75 -2.44
C ILE A 307 13.66 -8.95 -3.73
N SER A 308 14.75 -9.22 -4.47
CA SER A 308 15.00 -8.62 -5.79
C SER A 308 13.99 -9.01 -6.87
N ASP A 309 13.18 -10.07 -6.64
CA ASP A 309 12.10 -10.45 -7.56
C ASP A 309 10.80 -9.69 -7.26
N PHE A 310 10.73 -8.95 -6.15
CA PHE A 310 9.54 -8.18 -5.79
C PHE A 310 9.40 -6.96 -6.69
N ASN A 311 8.15 -6.63 -7.00
CA ASN A 311 7.81 -5.56 -7.93
C ASN A 311 6.73 -4.67 -7.32
N PHE A 312 7.16 -3.80 -6.41
CA PHE A 312 6.29 -2.80 -5.80
C PHE A 312 7.11 -1.60 -5.30
N THR A 313 6.44 -0.47 -5.19
CA THR A 313 6.96 0.75 -4.55
C THR A 313 6.26 0.92 -3.22
N TYR A 314 6.99 1.36 -2.21
CA TYR A 314 6.42 1.74 -0.91
C TYR A 314 6.77 3.18 -0.58
N ILE A 315 5.92 3.82 0.22
CA ILE A 315 6.08 5.17 0.73
C ILE A 315 6.23 5.12 2.26
N HIS A 316 7.16 5.92 2.78
CA HIS A 316 7.46 5.93 4.21
C HIS A 316 8.17 7.21 4.64
N SER A 317 8.34 7.37 5.95
CA SER A 317 9.40 8.22 6.53
C SER A 317 10.40 7.35 7.28
N GLY A 318 11.64 7.25 6.79
CA GLY A 318 12.67 6.44 7.44
C GLY A 318 14.03 6.65 6.79
N SER A 319 15.09 6.41 7.54
CA SER A 319 16.47 6.64 7.06
C SER A 319 16.89 5.62 6.01
N ILE A 320 16.81 5.98 4.73
CA ILE A 320 17.37 5.20 3.62
C ILE A 320 18.53 5.95 2.95
N ASN A 321 19.46 5.26 2.28
CA ASN A 321 20.55 5.88 1.52
C ASN A 321 21.30 6.98 2.28
N ASN A 322 21.76 6.67 3.51
CA ASN A 322 22.47 7.58 4.41
C ASN A 322 21.64 8.76 5.00
N GLY A 323 20.32 8.80 4.83
CA GLY A 323 19.47 9.72 5.60
C GLY A 323 18.37 10.43 4.83
N TYR A 324 17.94 9.89 3.68
CA TYR A 324 16.64 10.28 3.12
C TYR A 324 15.56 10.12 4.18
N GLY A 325 14.61 11.06 4.19
CA GLY A 325 13.47 11.07 5.10
C GLY A 325 12.22 10.49 4.45
N PRO A 326 11.10 11.22 4.50
CA PRO A 326 9.91 10.93 3.70
C PRO A 326 10.24 10.72 2.23
N SER A 327 9.91 9.56 1.68
CA SER A 327 10.23 9.21 0.30
C SER A 327 9.39 8.03 -0.21
N ARG A 328 9.28 7.93 -1.53
CA ARG A 328 8.87 6.71 -2.25
C ARG A 328 10.12 5.90 -2.57
N VAL A 329 10.04 4.58 -2.43
CA VAL A 329 11.16 3.67 -2.60
C VAL A 329 10.69 2.41 -3.32
N HIS A 330 11.37 2.06 -4.40
CA HIS A 330 11.16 0.78 -5.06
C HIS A 330 11.81 -0.34 -4.24
N ILE A 331 11.12 -1.47 -4.10
CA ILE A 331 11.58 -2.59 -3.26
C ILE A 331 12.96 -3.15 -3.66
N SER A 332 13.34 -3.03 -4.93
CA SER A 332 14.67 -3.43 -5.42
C SER A 332 15.82 -2.74 -4.67
N LYS A 333 15.57 -1.63 -4.00
CA LYS A 333 16.54 -0.95 -3.14
C LYS A 333 17.04 -1.83 -1.99
N HIS A 334 16.28 -2.85 -1.61
CA HIS A 334 16.60 -3.75 -0.51
C HIS A 334 17.07 -5.11 -1.01
N ASN A 335 18.09 -5.64 -0.35
CA ASN A 335 18.59 -7.00 -0.53
C ASN A 335 18.31 -7.90 0.70
N GLY A 336 17.62 -7.39 1.72
CA GLY A 336 17.43 -8.07 3.00
C GLY A 336 16.78 -7.19 4.06
N GLY A 337 17.13 -7.46 5.32
CA GLY A 337 16.58 -6.78 6.49
C GLY A 337 15.36 -7.48 7.08
N THR A 338 15.10 -7.25 8.36
CA THR A 338 14.06 -7.98 9.11
C THR A 338 12.67 -7.87 8.47
N MET A 339 12.26 -6.68 8.04
CA MET A 339 10.95 -6.44 7.43
C MET A 339 10.78 -7.26 6.14
N PHE A 340 11.66 -7.05 5.15
CA PHE A 340 11.52 -7.67 3.84
C PHE A 340 11.88 -9.16 3.82
N ASN A 341 12.71 -9.64 4.76
CA ASN A 341 12.92 -11.08 4.95
C ASN A 341 11.66 -11.78 5.48
N ASN A 342 10.89 -11.13 6.37
CA ASN A 342 9.60 -11.68 6.80
C ASN A 342 8.57 -11.65 5.67
N LEU A 343 8.52 -10.58 4.86
CA LEU A 343 7.67 -10.52 3.67
C LEU A 343 8.02 -11.63 2.66
N ARG A 344 9.31 -11.83 2.38
CA ARG A 344 9.82 -12.96 1.59
C ARG A 344 9.36 -14.29 2.13
N LEU A 345 9.47 -14.51 3.44
CA LEU A 345 9.01 -15.75 4.04
C LEU A 345 7.50 -15.97 3.84
N SER A 346 6.70 -14.91 3.98
CA SER A 346 5.26 -14.98 3.70
C SER A 346 4.98 -15.36 2.24
N ALA A 347 5.72 -14.78 1.29
CA ALA A 347 5.61 -15.12 -0.13
C ALA A 347 5.98 -16.58 -0.41
N VAL A 348 7.09 -17.07 0.16
CA VAL A 348 7.51 -18.48 0.03
C VAL A 348 6.44 -19.43 0.56
N LYS A 349 5.89 -19.16 1.76
CA LYS A 349 4.84 -20.01 2.34
C LYS A 349 3.55 -19.97 1.53
N MET A 350 3.17 -18.81 0.99
CA MET A 350 1.98 -18.70 0.14
C MET A 350 2.16 -19.45 -1.18
N CYS A 351 3.32 -19.31 -1.83
CA CYS A 351 3.68 -20.07 -3.01
C CYS A 351 3.57 -21.58 -2.77
N GLN A 352 4.10 -22.08 -1.64
CA GLN A 352 4.01 -23.50 -1.29
C GLN A 352 2.57 -23.98 -1.09
N LYS A 353 1.68 -23.12 -0.58
CA LYS A 353 0.25 -23.43 -0.44
C LYS A 353 -0.43 -23.52 -1.81
N ILE A 354 -0.15 -22.59 -2.71
CA ILE A 354 -0.68 -22.61 -4.09
C ILE A 354 -0.23 -23.86 -4.84
N VAL A 355 1.07 -24.21 -4.75
CA VAL A 355 1.62 -25.44 -5.35
C VAL A 355 0.91 -26.70 -4.82
N LYS A 356 0.47 -26.69 -3.56
CA LYS A 356 -0.29 -27.79 -2.95
C LYS A 356 -1.79 -27.75 -3.28
N GLY A 357 -2.23 -26.90 -4.20
CA GLY A 357 -3.64 -26.75 -4.58
C GLY A 357 -4.51 -25.99 -3.59
N THR A 358 -3.92 -25.29 -2.61
CA THR A 358 -4.72 -24.45 -1.69
C THR A 358 -5.12 -23.15 -2.39
N GLN A 359 -6.42 -22.96 -2.60
CA GLN A 359 -6.99 -21.70 -3.13
C GLN A 359 -7.62 -20.81 -2.06
N THR A 360 -7.83 -21.35 -0.85
CA THR A 360 -8.45 -20.60 0.24
C THR A 360 -7.58 -19.42 0.69
N GLU A 361 -8.24 -18.33 1.02
CA GLU A 361 -7.65 -17.15 1.62
C GLU A 361 -6.94 -17.45 2.96
N VAL A 362 -5.77 -16.85 3.17
CA VAL A 362 -4.94 -17.03 4.37
C VAL A 362 -4.49 -15.69 4.91
N ASP A 363 -4.70 -15.46 6.21
CA ASP A 363 -4.16 -14.29 6.89
C ASP A 363 -2.63 -14.22 6.75
N SER A 364 -2.10 -13.10 6.29
CA SER A 364 -0.66 -12.91 6.11
C SER A 364 0.14 -13.14 7.40
N LYS A 365 -0.47 -12.92 8.57
CA LYS A 365 0.10 -13.25 9.89
C LYS A 365 0.40 -14.73 10.07
N LYS A 366 -0.41 -15.63 9.50
CA LYS A 366 -0.18 -17.09 9.51
C LYS A 366 0.98 -17.50 8.58
N LEU A 367 1.41 -16.61 7.69
CA LEU A 367 2.48 -16.87 6.72
C LEU A 367 3.86 -16.40 7.21
N THR A 368 3.95 -15.66 8.32
CA THR A 368 5.24 -15.26 8.92
C THR A 368 5.64 -16.18 10.07
N LEU A 369 6.85 -16.01 10.60
CA LEU A 369 7.29 -16.59 11.88
C LEU A 369 7.46 -15.52 12.96
N SER A 370 7.49 -14.25 12.59
CA SER A 370 7.71 -13.15 13.53
C SER A 370 6.38 -12.67 14.11
N PRO A 371 6.18 -12.74 15.44
CA PRO A 371 4.97 -12.20 16.05
C PRO A 371 4.88 -10.67 15.95
N LYS A 372 6.00 -9.99 15.67
CA LYS A 372 6.08 -8.54 15.50
C LYS A 372 5.82 -8.05 14.08
N PHE A 373 5.82 -8.96 13.10
CA PHE A 373 5.59 -8.62 11.70
C PHE A 373 4.11 -8.80 11.35
N ASP A 374 3.53 -7.80 10.69
CA ASP A 374 2.19 -7.86 10.10
C ASP A 374 2.15 -7.07 8.79
N ILE A 375 1.24 -7.49 7.91
CA ILE A 375 0.80 -6.67 6.78
C ILE A 375 -0.62 -6.25 7.14
N ILE A 376 -0.81 -4.95 7.33
CA ILE A 376 -2.05 -4.36 7.85
C ILE A 376 -2.80 -3.72 6.70
N ARG A 377 -4.09 -3.98 6.58
CA ARG A 377 -4.99 -3.37 5.59
C ARG A 377 -6.06 -2.56 6.31
N HIS A 378 -6.32 -1.34 5.85
CA HIS A 378 -7.44 -0.55 6.35
C HIS A 378 -8.76 -1.04 5.73
N ARG A 379 -9.82 -1.12 6.53
CA ARG A 379 -11.20 -1.45 6.12
C ARG A 379 -11.87 -0.26 5.44
N THR A 380 -11.34 0.15 4.29
CA THR A 380 -11.84 1.35 3.56
C THR A 380 -13.26 1.20 3.03
N SER A 381 -13.76 -0.02 2.87
CA SER A 381 -15.13 -0.31 2.48
C SER A 381 -16.14 -0.18 3.63
N ASP A 382 -15.69 -0.12 4.88
CA ASP A 382 -16.56 0.01 6.04
C ASP A 382 -16.84 1.49 6.34
N PRO A 383 -18.10 1.97 6.21
CA PRO A 383 -18.43 3.37 6.48
C PRO A 383 -18.12 3.81 7.91
N GLU A 384 -18.17 2.92 8.90
CA GLU A 384 -17.82 3.28 10.28
C GLU A 384 -16.33 3.63 10.44
N CYS A 385 -15.50 3.11 9.52
CA CYS A 385 -14.07 3.34 9.46
C CYS A 385 -13.67 4.57 8.64
N ILE A 386 -14.64 5.28 8.09
CA ILE A 386 -14.45 6.52 7.36
C ILE A 386 -15.06 7.66 8.18
N SER A 387 -14.34 8.78 8.29
CA SER A 387 -14.84 10.03 8.82
C SER A 387 -15.09 11.00 7.68
N ASP A 388 -16.21 11.71 7.78
CA ASP A 388 -16.51 12.94 7.04
C ASP A 388 -15.47 14.04 7.30
N LYS A 389 -14.85 14.05 8.48
CA LYS A 389 -13.80 14.98 8.88
C LYS A 389 -12.42 14.45 8.49
N ARG A 390 -11.61 15.33 7.90
CA ARG A 390 -10.21 15.09 7.57
C ARG A 390 -9.35 16.11 8.30
N ILE A 391 -8.14 15.73 8.70
CA ILE A 391 -7.18 16.74 9.17
C ILE A 391 -6.71 17.59 7.98
N LYS A 392 -6.59 18.90 8.18
CA LYS A 392 -5.97 19.80 7.22
C LYS A 392 -4.46 19.79 7.42
N LEU A 393 -3.66 19.63 6.37
CA LEU A 393 -2.22 19.83 6.47
C LEU A 393 -1.92 21.30 6.17
N LYS A 394 -1.10 21.94 7.02
CA LYS A 394 -0.64 23.29 6.75
C LYS A 394 0.07 23.33 5.39
N GLY A 395 -0.31 24.28 4.54
CA GLY A 395 0.26 24.40 3.19
C GLY A 395 -0.19 23.33 2.20
N GLU A 396 -1.26 22.57 2.50
CA GLU A 396 -1.82 21.62 1.53
C GLU A 396 -2.40 22.31 0.29
N ASP A 397 -2.83 23.58 0.42
CA ASP A 397 -3.39 24.35 -0.70
C ASP A 397 -2.38 24.54 -1.86
N CYS A 398 -1.08 24.46 -1.57
CA CYS A 398 -0.01 24.44 -2.58
C CYS A 398 -0.03 23.18 -3.47
N ILE A 399 -0.56 22.05 -2.96
CA ILE A 399 -0.47 20.73 -3.61
C ILE A 399 -1.84 20.15 -4.00
N ASN A 400 -2.92 20.92 -3.87
CA ASN A 400 -4.27 20.44 -4.22
C ASN A 400 -4.32 19.99 -5.70
N GLY A 401 -3.70 20.76 -6.61
CA GLY A 401 -3.62 20.44 -8.03
C GLY A 401 -2.75 19.23 -8.40
N CYS A 402 -2.09 18.57 -7.44
CA CYS A 402 -1.30 17.37 -7.72
C CYS A 402 -2.17 16.16 -8.08
N TYR A 403 -3.43 16.15 -7.63
CA TYR A 403 -4.34 15.02 -7.81
C TYR A 403 -5.38 15.29 -8.91
N ASP A 404 -5.64 16.57 -9.21
CA ASP A 404 -6.60 16.99 -10.23
C ASP A 404 -6.11 16.70 -11.67
N LYS A 405 -4.80 16.54 -11.89
CA LYS A 405 -4.22 16.30 -13.23
C LYS A 405 -4.53 14.92 -13.83
N ALA A 406 -5.12 14.00 -13.08
CA ALA A 406 -5.47 12.67 -13.59
C ALA A 406 -6.89 12.58 -14.19
N THR A 407 -7.75 13.58 -13.92
CA THR A 407 -9.16 13.55 -14.34
C THR A 407 -9.38 14.04 -15.77
N GLY A 408 -8.36 14.54 -16.48
CA GLY A 408 -8.48 14.90 -17.89
C GLY A 408 -9.61 15.90 -18.17
N THR A 409 -9.96 16.75 -17.19
CA THR A 409 -10.78 17.92 -17.47
C THR A 409 -9.80 19.04 -17.78
N GLU A 410 -9.59 19.32 -19.06
CA GLU A 410 -9.13 20.63 -19.48
C GLU A 410 -10.01 21.67 -18.78
N ILE A 411 -9.46 22.37 -17.80
CA ILE A 411 -10.01 23.65 -17.39
C ILE A 411 -9.74 24.55 -18.59
N ILE A 412 -10.71 24.62 -19.50
CA ILE A 412 -10.79 25.66 -20.50
C ILE A 412 -10.86 26.96 -19.69
N ASN A 413 -9.74 27.67 -19.65
CA ASN A 413 -9.66 29.05 -19.18
C ASN A 413 -10.65 29.89 -20.00
N GLN A 414 -11.87 30.05 -19.50
CA GLN A 414 -12.78 31.06 -20.03
C GLN A 414 -12.44 32.42 -19.44
N ARG A 415 -12.10 33.32 -20.36
CA ARG A 415 -12.39 34.76 -20.36
C ARG A 415 -11.43 35.67 -19.60
N ASN A 416 -10.52 36.25 -20.38
CA ASN A 416 -10.33 37.70 -20.41
C ASN A 416 -9.96 38.15 -21.84
N THR A 417 -10.94 38.15 -22.74
CA THR A 417 -10.98 39.12 -23.84
C THR A 417 -11.83 40.28 -23.37
N ARG A 418 -11.17 41.34 -22.90
CA ARG A 418 -11.77 42.68 -22.83
C ARG A 418 -11.74 43.26 -24.23
N GLU A 419 -12.92 43.62 -24.71
CA GLU A 419 -13.13 44.58 -25.77
C GLU A 419 -12.41 45.90 -25.42
N VAL A 420 -11.60 46.40 -26.36
CA VAL A 420 -11.51 47.81 -26.76
C VAL A 420 -11.36 47.83 -28.28
#